data_AF-A0A6L9EVI6-F1
#
_entry.id   AF-A0A6L9EVI6-F1
#
_cell.length_a   1.000
_cell.length_b   1.000
_cell.length_c   1.000
_cell.angle_alpha   90.00
_cell.angle_beta   90.00
_cell.angle_gamma   90.00
#
_symmetry.space_group_name_H-M   'P 1'
#
loop_
_entity.id
_entity.type
_entity.pdbx_description
1 polymer ?
#
loop_
_entity_poly.entity_id
_entity_poly.type
_entity_poly.pdbx_seq_one_letter_code
_entity_poly.pdbx_strand_id
1 'polypeptide(L)'
;MDKTILTILLMMFSFFSKGQSDLEAKFSEANSDMNLRNMYQRIIWKMQPTNQYLFDQIKGEVQYTVEENGYEVIAIPEILGTFNLNDKTFLWADKNPSINKKLNDEVDSFRKNLPKTYQKDKFKSSTEFNTNLLSLFSYQLDANGYDYQRQDNTIIYYSLLTIKVFKNGDEVLIIEPKNHTTKLDIPKNIELIKKFHKEKLEINKKYHEQKISSGKAFKKIEKVHLKYWLNEDPYFFPSLSWPCDFDEKSILEWKEFKIDNNRLFVMYTTNLGWASESYAYEIDLNATGDKRIINEY
;
A
#
# COMPACT_ATOMS: atom_id res chain seq x y z
N MET A 1 -6.25 -28.54 40.85
CA MET A 1 -6.52 -27.30 40.10
C MET A 1 -8.03 -27.17 40.02
N ASP A 2 -8.63 -26.19 40.68
CA ASP A 2 -10.08 -26.08 40.82
C ASP A 2 -10.77 -25.95 39.46
N LYS A 3 -11.83 -26.74 39.22
CA LYS A 3 -12.63 -26.69 37.97
C LYS A 3 -13.13 -25.28 37.67
N THR A 4 -13.39 -24.47 38.71
CA THR A 4 -13.82 -23.07 38.60
C THR A 4 -12.72 -22.17 38.01
N ILE A 5 -11.45 -22.39 38.37
CA ILE A 5 -10.31 -21.64 37.84
C ILE A 5 -10.09 -21.98 36.36
N LEU A 6 -10.23 -23.26 36.00
CA LEU A 6 -10.11 -23.72 34.61
C LEU A 6 -11.20 -23.13 33.69
N THR A 7 -12.45 -23.07 34.17
CA THR A 7 -13.57 -22.47 33.42
C THR A 7 -13.41 -20.96 33.24
N ILE A 8 -12.94 -20.24 34.28
CA ILE A 8 -12.65 -18.80 34.18
C ILE A 8 -11.50 -18.55 33.20
N LEU A 9 -10.43 -19.35 33.25
CA LEU A 9 -9.33 -19.28 32.29
C LEU A 9 -9.85 -19.50 30.85
N LEU A 10 -10.60 -20.57 30.61
CA LEU A 10 -11.14 -20.91 29.29
C LEU A 10 -12.09 -19.84 28.74
N MET A 11 -12.96 -19.27 29.60
CA MET A 11 -13.81 -18.14 29.20
C MET A 11 -12.97 -16.92 28.84
N MET A 12 -11.99 -16.53 29.66
CA MET A 12 -11.09 -15.42 29.32
C MET A 12 -10.36 -15.67 28.00
N PHE A 13 -9.80 -16.87 27.78
CA PHE A 13 -9.16 -17.22 26.51
C PHE A 13 -10.12 -17.12 25.32
N SER A 14 -11.39 -17.50 25.49
CA SER A 14 -12.40 -17.39 24.42
C SER A 14 -12.84 -15.95 24.11
N PHE A 15 -12.86 -15.05 25.12
CA PHE A 15 -13.13 -13.62 24.90
C PHE A 15 -11.92 -12.90 24.30
N PHE A 16 -10.70 -13.26 24.72
CA PHE A 16 -9.46 -12.73 24.14
C PHE A 16 -9.29 -13.19 22.69
N SER A 17 -9.58 -14.44 22.37
CA SER A 17 -9.50 -14.94 20.99
C SER A 17 -10.55 -14.30 20.09
N LYS A 18 -11.77 -14.08 20.57
CA LYS A 18 -12.84 -13.43 19.80
C LYS A 18 -12.56 -11.96 19.50
N GLY A 19 -12.09 -11.20 20.50
CA GLY A 19 -11.74 -9.78 20.29
C GLY A 19 -10.54 -9.59 19.36
N GLN A 20 -9.61 -10.54 19.34
CA GLN A 20 -8.47 -10.53 18.43
C GLN A 20 -8.87 -10.93 17.00
N SER A 21 -9.68 -11.97 16.83
CA SER A 21 -10.17 -12.39 15.51
C SER A 21 -11.00 -11.30 14.83
N ASP A 22 -11.82 -10.57 15.58
CA ASP A 22 -12.62 -9.46 15.05
C ASP A 22 -11.74 -8.29 14.59
N LEU A 23 -10.63 -8.03 15.29
CA LEU A 23 -9.66 -7.00 14.90
C LEU A 23 -8.87 -7.40 13.66
N GLU A 24 -8.46 -8.66 13.56
CA GLU A 24 -7.76 -9.20 12.38
C GLU A 24 -8.63 -9.15 11.12
N ALA A 25 -9.92 -9.45 11.24
CA ALA A 25 -10.87 -9.30 10.13
C ALA A 25 -10.98 -7.84 9.67
N LYS A 26 -11.10 -6.90 10.62
CA LYS A 26 -11.10 -5.45 10.33
C LYS A 26 -9.80 -4.98 9.69
N PHE A 27 -8.65 -5.49 10.14
CA PHE A 27 -7.37 -5.20 9.51
C PHE A 27 -7.32 -5.71 8.09
N SER A 28 -7.78 -6.94 7.82
CA SER A 28 -7.80 -7.50 6.48
C SER A 28 -8.61 -6.65 5.50
N GLU A 29 -9.83 -6.25 5.90
CA GLU A 29 -10.70 -5.37 5.10
C GLU A 29 -10.05 -4.00 4.86
N ALA A 30 -9.61 -3.33 5.92
CA ALA A 30 -9.00 -2.01 5.82
C ALA A 30 -7.71 -2.04 4.98
N ASN A 31 -6.84 -3.03 5.17
CA ASN A 31 -5.62 -3.21 4.38
C ASN A 31 -5.95 -3.41 2.91
N SER A 32 -6.95 -4.24 2.61
CA SER A 32 -7.39 -4.49 1.24
C SER A 32 -7.85 -3.19 0.56
N ASP A 33 -8.68 -2.38 1.23
CA ASP A 33 -9.19 -1.12 0.68
C ASP A 33 -8.11 -0.04 0.60
N MET A 34 -7.39 0.22 1.69
CA MET A 34 -6.38 1.28 1.74
C MET A 34 -5.18 1.00 0.83
N ASN A 35 -4.83 -0.26 0.55
CA ASN A 35 -3.81 -0.57 -0.44
C ASN A 35 -4.23 -0.13 -1.85
N LEU A 36 -5.51 -0.27 -2.21
CA LEU A 36 -6.03 0.25 -3.48
C LEU A 36 -5.98 1.78 -3.51
N ARG A 37 -6.33 2.45 -2.41
CA ARG A 37 -6.30 3.91 -2.31
C ARG A 37 -4.86 4.45 -2.42
N ASN A 38 -3.92 3.84 -1.71
CA ASN A 38 -2.49 4.19 -1.82
C ASN A 38 -1.97 3.98 -3.26
N MET A 39 -2.40 2.90 -3.93
CA MET A 39 -2.06 2.66 -5.34
C MET A 39 -2.70 3.71 -6.27
N TYR A 40 -3.95 4.08 -6.03
CA TYR A 40 -4.62 5.17 -6.77
C TYR A 40 -3.83 6.48 -6.68
N GLN A 41 -3.38 6.87 -5.48
CA GLN A 41 -2.54 8.05 -5.31
C GLN A 41 -1.24 7.96 -6.13
N ARG A 42 -0.56 6.81 -6.10
CA ARG A 42 0.64 6.59 -6.95
C ARG A 42 0.36 6.76 -8.44
N ILE A 43 -0.77 6.20 -8.91
CA ILE A 43 -1.19 6.27 -10.31
C ILE A 43 -1.51 7.71 -10.75
N ILE A 44 -2.31 8.45 -9.98
CA ILE A 44 -2.77 9.79 -10.39
C ILE A 44 -1.69 10.85 -10.26
N TRP A 45 -0.83 10.73 -9.24
CA TRP A 45 0.31 11.62 -9.05
C TRP A 45 1.49 11.26 -9.96
N LYS A 46 1.44 10.10 -10.64
CA LYS A 46 2.58 9.49 -11.36
C LYS A 46 3.81 9.43 -10.47
N MET A 47 3.64 9.04 -9.21
CA MET A 47 4.74 8.99 -8.26
C MET A 47 5.58 7.75 -8.50
N GLN A 48 6.89 7.95 -8.61
CA GLN A 48 7.86 6.88 -8.49
C GLN A 48 7.95 6.43 -7.03
N PRO A 49 8.42 5.19 -6.75
CA PRO A 49 8.54 4.65 -5.39
C PRO A 49 9.43 5.48 -4.44
N THR A 50 10.25 6.40 -4.96
CA THR A 50 11.32 7.10 -4.24
C THR A 50 11.13 8.61 -4.08
N ASN A 51 9.93 9.14 -4.28
CA ASN A 51 9.73 10.58 -4.20
C ASN A 51 10.02 11.12 -2.79
N GLN A 52 10.78 12.21 -2.76
CA GLN A 52 11.10 12.91 -1.52
C GLN A 52 9.84 13.61 -1.00
N TYR A 53 9.66 13.55 0.31
CA TYR A 53 8.60 14.29 0.97
C TYR A 53 9.11 15.02 2.21
N LEU A 54 8.40 16.10 2.54
CA LEU A 54 8.65 16.95 3.69
C LEU A 54 7.39 16.97 4.57
N PHE A 55 7.55 16.67 5.86
CA PHE A 55 6.49 16.84 6.84
C PHE A 55 6.70 18.19 7.54
N ASP A 56 5.88 19.18 7.17
CA ASP A 56 5.91 20.49 7.81
C ASP A 56 4.99 20.45 9.04
N GLN A 57 5.58 20.22 10.21
CA GLN A 57 4.86 20.16 11.48
C GLN A 57 4.21 21.50 11.87
N ILE A 58 4.73 22.63 11.38
CA ILE A 58 4.24 23.96 11.72
C ILE A 58 2.93 24.22 10.98
N LYS A 59 2.92 23.94 9.68
CA LYS A 59 1.73 24.07 8.85
C LYS A 59 0.77 22.90 9.02
N GLY A 60 1.26 21.76 9.49
CA GLY A 60 0.49 20.53 9.58
C GLY A 60 0.17 19.98 8.20
N GLU A 61 1.18 19.90 7.32
CA GLU A 61 1.03 19.40 5.95
C GLU A 61 2.15 18.44 5.58
N VAL A 62 1.86 17.52 4.67
CA VAL A 62 2.84 16.63 4.06
C VAL A 62 2.98 17.00 2.59
N GLN A 63 4.18 17.42 2.20
CA GLN A 63 4.49 17.84 0.85
C GLN A 63 5.28 16.73 0.14
N TYR A 64 4.79 16.28 -1.01
CA TYR A 64 5.50 15.39 -1.92
C TYR A 64 5.94 16.16 -3.15
N THR A 65 7.21 16.04 -3.52
CA THR A 65 7.73 16.61 -4.78
C THR A 65 7.85 15.49 -5.82
N VAL A 66 7.12 15.61 -6.93
CA VAL A 66 7.16 14.66 -8.05
C VAL A 66 7.99 15.26 -9.17
N GLU A 67 9.31 15.17 -9.03
CA GLU A 67 10.29 15.86 -9.88
C GLU A 67 10.09 15.59 -11.38
N GLU A 68 9.81 14.34 -11.76
CA GLU A 68 9.66 13.94 -13.18
C GLU A 68 8.51 14.64 -13.91
N ASN A 69 7.47 15.06 -13.18
CA ASN A 69 6.26 15.66 -13.76
C ASN A 69 6.06 17.13 -13.37
N GLY A 70 6.95 17.67 -12.54
CA GLY A 70 6.86 19.03 -12.00
C GLY A 70 5.62 19.26 -11.13
N TYR A 71 5.13 18.21 -10.45
CA TYR A 71 4.03 18.33 -9.51
C TYR A 71 4.55 18.52 -8.09
N GLU A 72 3.86 19.40 -7.37
CA GLU A 72 3.93 19.53 -5.92
C GLU A 72 2.60 19.06 -5.35
N VAL A 73 2.62 18.12 -4.43
CA VAL A 73 1.42 17.56 -3.82
C VAL A 73 1.44 17.88 -2.34
N ILE A 74 0.40 18.54 -1.84
CA ILE A 74 0.25 18.90 -0.43
C ILE A 74 -0.94 18.13 0.12
N ALA A 75 -0.69 17.28 1.12
CA ALA A 75 -1.71 16.53 1.84
C ALA A 75 -1.90 17.08 3.25
N ILE A 76 -3.15 17.17 3.69
CA ILE A 76 -3.49 17.46 5.08
C ILE A 76 -3.54 16.13 5.85
N PRO A 77 -2.65 15.90 6.83
CA PRO A 77 -2.58 14.65 7.54
C PRO A 77 -3.47 14.62 8.78
N GLU A 78 -3.93 13.42 9.14
CA GLU A 78 -4.40 13.09 10.49
C GLU A 78 -3.39 12.09 11.08
N ILE A 79 -2.68 12.48 12.14
CA ILE A 79 -1.61 11.70 12.75
C ILE A 79 -2.21 10.71 13.75
N LEU A 80 -2.06 9.42 13.49
CA LEU A 80 -2.47 8.35 14.40
C LEU A 80 -1.64 8.35 15.69
N GLY A 81 -0.32 8.45 15.54
CA GLY A 81 0.62 8.35 16.64
C GLY A 81 2.04 8.07 16.18
N THR A 82 2.89 7.79 17.15
CA THR A 82 4.34 7.66 16.96
C THR A 82 4.86 6.35 17.54
N PHE A 83 5.80 5.70 16.87
CA PHE A 83 6.46 4.48 17.32
C PHE A 83 7.96 4.70 17.54
N ASN A 84 8.44 4.45 18.75
CA ASN A 84 9.85 4.52 19.08
C ASN A 84 10.55 3.18 18.78
N LEU A 85 11.57 3.22 17.92
CA LEU A 85 12.32 2.04 17.49
C LEU A 85 13.21 1.44 18.57
N ASN A 86 13.69 2.24 19.51
CA ASN A 86 14.62 1.78 20.55
C ASN A 86 13.91 0.88 21.56
N ASP A 87 12.74 1.31 22.03
CA ASP A 87 11.99 0.58 23.03
C ASP A 87 10.77 -0.15 22.45
N LYS A 88 10.45 0.00 21.17
CA LYS A 88 9.31 -0.63 20.49
C LYS A 88 7.97 -0.24 21.12
N THR A 89 7.82 1.02 21.52
CA THR A 89 6.56 1.54 22.06
C THR A 89 5.83 2.42 21.05
N PHE A 90 4.52 2.23 20.96
CA PHE A 90 3.61 3.13 20.28
C PHE A 90 2.98 4.09 21.29
N LEU A 91 2.94 5.38 20.95
CA LEU A 91 2.29 6.46 21.68
C LEU A 91 1.24 7.11 20.77
N TRP A 92 0.00 7.14 21.23
CA TRP A 92 -1.10 7.77 20.51
C TRP A 92 -0.92 9.28 20.36
N ALA A 93 -1.35 9.83 19.23
CA ALA A 93 -1.19 11.27 18.98
C ALA A 93 -2.00 12.13 19.96
N ASP A 94 -3.22 11.70 20.34
CA ASP A 94 -4.05 12.37 21.35
C ASP A 94 -3.45 12.37 22.77
N LYS A 95 -2.35 11.60 22.96
CA LYS A 95 -1.59 11.50 24.21
C LYS A 95 -0.18 12.08 24.08
N ASN A 96 0.17 12.61 22.92
CA ASN A 96 1.47 13.22 22.67
C ASN A 96 1.34 14.75 22.64
N PRO A 97 1.78 15.47 23.70
CA PRO A 97 1.62 16.92 23.78
C PRO A 97 2.43 17.69 22.72
N SER A 98 3.40 17.04 22.06
CA SER A 98 4.17 17.64 20.96
C SER A 98 3.40 17.64 19.63
N ILE A 99 2.30 16.90 19.53
CA ILE A 99 1.47 16.87 18.33
C ILE A 99 0.36 17.91 18.47
N ASN A 100 0.22 18.76 17.45
CA ASN A 100 -0.86 19.73 17.38
C ASN A 100 -2.21 19.00 17.39
N LYS A 101 -3.10 19.41 18.30
CA LYS A 101 -4.42 18.79 18.49
C LYS A 101 -5.24 18.70 17.19
N LYS A 102 -5.13 19.71 16.32
CA LYS A 102 -5.82 19.74 15.02
C LYS A 102 -5.43 18.61 14.06
N LEU A 103 -4.33 17.92 14.33
CA LEU A 103 -3.82 16.80 13.53
C LEU A 103 -4.11 15.45 14.19
N ASN A 104 -4.93 15.40 15.25
CA ASN A 104 -5.28 14.16 15.95
C ASN A 104 -6.69 14.16 16.55
N ASP A 105 -7.59 15.01 16.04
CA ASP A 105 -8.92 15.22 16.61
C ASP A 105 -9.76 13.93 16.63
N GLU A 106 -9.53 12.98 15.72
CA GLU A 106 -10.28 11.72 15.63
C GLU A 106 -9.62 10.55 16.40
N VAL A 107 -8.40 10.72 16.88
CA VAL A 107 -7.60 9.62 17.45
C VAL A 107 -8.16 9.11 18.78
N ASP A 108 -8.66 9.98 19.66
CA ASP A 108 -9.25 9.55 20.94
C ASP A 108 -10.52 8.71 20.72
N SER A 109 -11.36 9.11 19.76
CA SER A 109 -12.56 8.39 19.37
C SER A 109 -12.21 7.01 18.80
N PHE A 110 -11.28 6.98 17.85
CA PHE A 110 -10.76 5.73 17.26
C PHE A 110 -10.21 4.78 18.32
N ARG A 111 -9.32 5.28 19.19
CA ARG A 111 -8.66 4.51 20.24
C ARG A 111 -9.66 3.83 21.16
N LYS A 112 -10.74 4.51 21.55
CA LYS A 112 -11.79 3.97 22.44
C LYS A 112 -12.53 2.76 21.84
N ASN A 113 -12.53 2.60 20.52
CA ASN A 113 -13.18 1.49 19.83
C ASN A 113 -12.30 0.22 19.70
N LEU A 114 -11.05 0.28 20.16
CA LEU A 114 -10.11 -0.84 20.10
C LEU A 114 -10.18 -1.73 21.35
N PRO A 115 -9.65 -2.97 21.32
CA PRO A 115 -9.49 -3.77 22.53
C PRO A 115 -8.75 -3.03 23.65
N LYS A 116 -9.16 -3.24 24.91
CA LYS A 116 -8.63 -2.53 26.11
C LYS A 116 -7.09 -2.47 26.18
N THR A 117 -6.40 -3.50 25.70
CA THR A 117 -4.93 -3.55 25.68
C THR A 117 -4.31 -2.39 24.89
N TYR A 118 -4.96 -1.96 23.80
CA TYR A 118 -4.48 -0.92 22.90
C TYR A 118 -5.04 0.48 23.24
N GLN A 119 -5.98 0.57 24.18
CA GLN A 119 -6.54 1.86 24.62
C GLN A 119 -5.60 2.65 25.55
N LYS A 120 -4.54 2.03 26.08
CA LYS A 120 -3.54 2.67 26.94
C LYS A 120 -2.82 3.77 26.18
N ASP A 121 -2.38 4.83 26.88
CA ASP A 121 -1.67 5.95 26.28
C ASP A 121 -0.44 5.51 25.47
N LYS A 122 0.28 4.51 25.99
CA LYS A 122 1.40 3.87 25.31
C LYS A 122 1.38 2.35 25.51
N PHE A 123 1.84 1.61 24.51
CA PHE A 123 1.93 0.15 24.57
C PHE A 123 3.09 -0.38 23.71
N LYS A 124 3.55 -1.60 23.98
CA LYS A 124 4.56 -2.27 23.15
C LYS A 124 3.89 -2.83 21.89
N SER A 125 4.51 -2.64 20.74
CA SER A 125 3.99 -3.15 19.46
C SER A 125 5.11 -3.43 18.45
N SER A 126 4.71 -3.83 17.24
CA SER A 126 5.58 -3.96 16.07
C SER A 126 5.21 -2.93 15.01
N THR A 127 6.12 -2.68 14.06
CA THR A 127 5.85 -1.84 12.89
C THR A 127 4.69 -2.38 12.07
N GLU A 128 4.64 -3.70 11.84
CA GLU A 128 3.55 -4.38 11.13
C GLU A 128 2.18 -4.13 11.79
N PHE A 129 2.10 -4.30 13.11
CA PHE A 129 0.87 -4.03 13.85
C PHE A 129 0.44 -2.57 13.72
N ASN A 130 1.39 -1.63 13.82
CA ASN A 130 1.08 -0.20 13.72
C ASN A 130 0.66 0.20 12.29
N THR A 131 1.19 -0.46 11.26
CA THR A 131 0.74 -0.26 9.88
C THR A 131 -0.69 -0.76 9.68
N ASN A 132 -1.04 -1.94 10.23
CA ASN A 132 -2.42 -2.43 10.22
C ASN A 132 -3.36 -1.48 10.98
N LEU A 133 -2.90 -0.92 12.09
CA LEU A 133 -3.64 0.05 12.89
C LEU A 133 -3.87 1.36 12.12
N LEU A 134 -2.84 1.87 11.42
CA LEU A 134 -2.93 3.04 10.56
C LEU A 134 -3.90 2.82 9.41
N SER A 135 -3.82 1.65 8.76
CA SER A 135 -4.75 1.28 7.70
C SER A 135 -6.20 1.29 8.18
N LEU A 136 -6.48 0.66 9.33
CA LEU A 136 -7.82 0.66 9.94
C LEU A 136 -8.30 2.07 10.32
N PHE A 137 -7.43 2.91 10.87
CA PHE A 137 -7.76 4.30 11.19
C PHE A 137 -8.11 5.08 9.92
N SER A 138 -7.25 4.99 8.90
CA SER A 138 -7.42 5.68 7.62
C SER A 138 -8.71 5.26 6.90
N TYR A 139 -9.04 3.97 6.97
CA TYR A 139 -10.30 3.43 6.44
C TYR A 139 -11.51 4.05 7.14
N GLN A 140 -11.48 4.21 8.47
CA GLN A 140 -12.58 4.82 9.23
C GLN A 140 -12.74 6.31 8.96
N LEU A 141 -11.65 7.00 8.60
CA LEU A 141 -11.67 8.41 8.20
C LEU A 141 -12.11 8.61 6.74
N ASP A 142 -12.34 7.53 5.98
CA ASP A 142 -12.50 7.56 4.52
C ASP A 142 -11.34 8.30 3.82
N ALA A 143 -10.14 8.16 4.36
CA ALA A 143 -8.94 8.85 3.89
C ALA A 143 -8.60 8.49 2.43
N ASN A 144 -7.93 9.41 1.74
CA ASN A 144 -7.44 9.20 0.37
C ASN A 144 -6.28 8.20 0.27
N GLY A 145 -5.61 7.96 1.40
CA GLY A 145 -4.44 7.10 1.54
C GLY A 145 -3.88 7.21 2.95
N TYR A 146 -2.74 6.58 3.17
CA TYR A 146 -1.95 6.75 4.39
C TYR A 146 -0.47 6.60 4.08
N ASP A 147 0.35 7.15 4.95
CA ASP A 147 1.80 7.02 4.87
C ASP A 147 2.42 7.06 6.28
N TYR A 148 3.72 6.81 6.36
CA TYR A 148 4.46 6.94 7.60
C TYR A 148 5.86 7.48 7.34
N GLN A 149 6.37 8.24 8.31
CA GLN A 149 7.70 8.84 8.23
C GLN A 149 8.57 8.42 9.38
N ARG A 150 9.81 8.05 9.06
CA ARG A 150 10.86 7.92 10.06
C ARG A 150 11.55 9.28 10.27
N GLN A 151 11.55 9.74 11.51
CA GLN A 151 12.36 10.84 12.00
C GLN A 151 13.23 10.32 13.15
N ASP A 152 14.54 10.20 12.89
CA ASP A 152 15.52 9.59 13.80
C ASP A 152 15.12 8.16 14.23
N ASN A 153 14.80 7.98 15.51
CA ASN A 153 14.37 6.72 16.10
C ASN A 153 12.85 6.61 16.28
N THR A 154 12.08 7.54 15.70
CA THR A 154 10.63 7.57 15.78
C THR A 154 10.02 7.40 14.39
N ILE A 155 8.98 6.58 14.28
CA ILE A 155 8.11 6.52 13.10
C ILE A 155 6.81 7.27 13.42
N ILE A 156 6.38 8.18 12.56
CA ILE A 156 5.13 8.92 12.64
C ILE A 156 4.16 8.29 11.64
N TYR A 157 2.97 7.87 12.08
CA TYR A 157 1.94 7.25 11.26
C TYR A 157 0.81 8.23 11.00
N TYR A 158 0.43 8.45 9.74
CA TYR A 158 -0.59 9.46 9.40
C TYR A 158 -1.44 9.07 8.19
N SER A 159 -2.72 9.41 8.26
CA SER A 159 -3.67 9.29 7.16
C SER A 159 -3.62 10.54 6.29
N LEU A 160 -3.84 10.39 4.99
CA LEU A 160 -3.88 11.50 4.04
C LEU A 160 -5.34 11.87 3.78
N LEU A 161 -5.77 13.03 4.27
CA LEU A 161 -7.12 13.53 4.06
C LEU A 161 -7.19 14.30 2.74
N THR A 162 -7.51 15.59 2.76
CA THR A 162 -7.56 16.40 1.53
C THR A 162 -6.16 16.52 0.93
N ILE A 163 -6.07 16.30 -0.37
CA ILE A 163 -4.83 16.36 -1.15
C ILE A 163 -5.01 17.41 -2.24
N LYS A 164 -4.05 18.33 -2.31
CA LYS A 164 -3.98 19.37 -3.32
C LYS A 164 -2.77 19.12 -4.21
N VAL A 165 -2.97 19.14 -5.52
CA VAL A 165 -1.90 18.98 -6.51
C VAL A 165 -1.69 20.32 -7.21
N PHE A 166 -0.43 20.74 -7.26
CA PHE A 166 0.02 21.97 -7.88
C PHE A 166 0.94 21.65 -9.05
N LYS A 167 0.88 22.48 -10.09
CA LYS A 167 1.82 22.44 -11.22
C LYS A 167 2.25 23.86 -11.53
N ASN A 168 3.55 24.13 -11.55
CA ASN A 168 4.10 25.47 -11.76
C ASN A 168 3.53 26.53 -10.80
N GLY A 169 3.17 26.14 -9.57
CA GLY A 169 2.59 27.01 -8.55
C GLY A 169 1.07 27.14 -8.58
N ASP A 170 0.39 26.66 -9.63
CA ASP A 170 -1.07 26.71 -9.73
C ASP A 170 -1.71 25.42 -9.21
N GLU A 171 -2.79 25.53 -8.44
CA GLU A 171 -3.61 24.40 -8.00
C GLU A 171 -4.36 23.81 -9.20
N VAL A 172 -4.11 22.55 -9.53
CA VAL A 172 -4.69 21.87 -10.70
C VAL A 172 -5.69 20.78 -10.34
N LEU A 173 -5.64 20.26 -9.11
CA LEU A 173 -6.52 19.19 -8.65
C LEU A 173 -6.66 19.24 -7.13
N ILE A 174 -7.89 19.08 -6.64
CA ILE A 174 -8.19 18.79 -5.24
C ILE A 174 -8.83 17.40 -5.19
N ILE A 175 -8.32 16.56 -4.30
CA ILE A 175 -8.83 15.22 -4.03
C ILE A 175 -9.38 15.23 -2.60
N GLU A 176 -10.69 15.17 -2.47
CA GLU A 176 -11.36 15.07 -1.16
C GLU A 176 -11.30 13.63 -0.62
N PRO A 177 -11.31 13.44 0.72
CA PRO A 177 -11.31 12.11 1.33
C PRO A 177 -12.52 11.30 0.86
N LYS A 178 -12.27 10.28 0.04
CA LYS A 178 -13.24 9.24 -0.35
C LYS A 178 -12.52 8.08 -1.02
N ASN A 179 -13.25 6.99 -1.27
CA ASN A 179 -12.80 5.95 -2.19
C ASN A 179 -12.98 6.38 -3.65
N HIS A 180 -11.88 6.49 -4.40
CA HIS A 180 -11.85 6.82 -5.84
C HIS A 180 -11.59 5.59 -6.72
N THR A 181 -11.71 4.40 -6.13
CA THR A 181 -11.51 3.13 -6.83
C THR A 181 -12.79 2.31 -6.85
N THR A 182 -12.96 1.49 -7.87
CA THR A 182 -14.07 0.53 -7.97
C THR A 182 -13.49 -0.85 -8.24
N LYS A 183 -13.58 -1.74 -7.26
CA LYS A 183 -13.19 -3.15 -7.42
C LYS A 183 -14.14 -3.86 -8.38
N LEU A 184 -13.60 -4.76 -9.21
CA LEU A 184 -14.40 -5.59 -10.10
C LEU A 184 -14.61 -6.98 -9.50
N ASP A 185 -15.86 -7.45 -9.49
CA ASP A 185 -16.25 -8.75 -8.91
C ASP A 185 -15.83 -9.95 -9.77
N ILE A 186 -15.68 -9.76 -11.08
CA ILE A 186 -15.28 -10.80 -12.03
C ILE A 186 -13.97 -10.35 -12.69
N PRO A 187 -12.81 -10.68 -12.11
CA PRO A 187 -11.54 -10.28 -12.68
C PRO A 187 -11.25 -11.11 -13.93
N LYS A 188 -11.04 -10.43 -15.06
CA LYS A 188 -10.78 -11.05 -16.36
C LYS A 188 -9.31 -10.95 -16.78
N ASN A 189 -8.56 -10.02 -16.19
CA ASN A 189 -7.21 -9.68 -16.62
C ASN A 189 -6.12 -10.17 -15.65
N ILE A 190 -6.49 -10.70 -14.47
CA ILE A 190 -5.53 -11.32 -13.54
C ILE A 190 -4.70 -12.42 -14.22
N GLU A 191 -5.36 -13.32 -14.96
CA GLU A 191 -4.67 -14.44 -15.62
C GLU A 191 -3.71 -13.98 -16.74
N LEU A 192 -3.99 -12.82 -17.36
CA LEU A 192 -3.07 -12.20 -18.31
C LEU A 192 -1.74 -11.84 -17.63
N ILE A 193 -1.81 -11.16 -16.49
CA ILE A 193 -0.62 -10.73 -15.72
C ILE A 193 0.12 -11.94 -15.15
N LYS A 194 -0.59 -12.93 -14.58
CA LYS A 194 0.04 -14.18 -14.13
C LYS A 194 0.80 -14.89 -15.26
N LYS A 195 0.20 -14.98 -16.45
CA LYS A 195 0.84 -15.60 -17.61
C LYS A 195 2.10 -14.83 -18.04
N PHE A 196 2.03 -13.50 -18.06
CA PHE A 196 3.17 -12.62 -18.32
C PHE A 196 4.35 -12.91 -17.37
N HIS A 197 4.12 -12.93 -16.06
CA HIS A 197 5.19 -13.23 -15.09
C HIS A 197 5.72 -14.66 -15.18
N LYS A 198 4.84 -15.65 -15.36
CA LYS A 198 5.24 -17.06 -15.49
C LYS A 198 6.19 -17.29 -16.67
N GLU A 199 5.92 -16.68 -17.82
CA GLU A 199 6.81 -16.78 -18.99
C GLU A 199 8.18 -16.15 -18.72
N LYS A 200 8.26 -15.02 -17.99
CA LYS A 200 9.54 -14.42 -17.56
C LYS A 200 10.29 -15.31 -16.57
N LEU A 201 9.59 -15.86 -15.57
CA LEU A 201 10.16 -16.71 -14.53
C LEU A 201 10.83 -17.97 -15.11
N GLU A 202 10.22 -18.60 -16.11
CA GLU A 202 10.82 -19.76 -16.78
C GLU A 202 12.17 -19.43 -17.45
N ILE A 203 12.31 -18.21 -17.98
CA ILE A 203 13.55 -17.75 -18.59
C ILE A 203 14.61 -17.50 -17.50
N ASN A 204 14.22 -16.87 -16.38
CA ASN A 204 15.11 -16.63 -15.24
C ASN A 204 15.63 -17.94 -14.67
N LYS A 205 14.76 -18.92 -14.47
CA LYS A 205 15.16 -20.24 -13.99
C LYS A 205 16.22 -20.86 -14.91
N LYS A 206 16.00 -20.84 -16.23
CA LYS A 206 16.98 -21.36 -17.20
C LYS A 206 18.29 -20.58 -17.16
N TYR A 207 18.25 -19.26 -16.92
CA TYR A 207 19.43 -18.43 -16.79
C TYR A 207 20.23 -18.72 -15.51
N HIS A 208 19.57 -18.76 -14.35
CA HIS A 208 20.21 -19.06 -13.06
C HIS A 208 20.77 -20.49 -12.99
N GLU A 209 20.10 -21.45 -13.64
CA GLU A 209 20.61 -22.81 -13.82
C GLU A 209 21.72 -22.91 -14.90
N GLN A 210 22.18 -21.77 -15.44
CA GLN A 210 23.22 -21.67 -16.47
C GLN A 210 22.92 -22.43 -17.77
N LYS A 211 21.64 -22.76 -18.04
CA LYS A 211 21.19 -23.44 -19.27
C LYS A 211 21.14 -22.52 -20.49
N ILE A 212 21.12 -21.21 -20.27
CA ILE A 212 21.19 -20.18 -21.31
C ILE A 212 22.14 -19.06 -20.88
N SER A 213 22.81 -18.42 -21.83
CA SER A 213 23.64 -17.24 -21.57
C SER A 213 22.78 -16.01 -21.26
N SER A 214 23.37 -15.00 -20.59
CA SER A 214 22.72 -13.72 -20.30
C SER A 214 22.13 -13.07 -21.55
N GLY A 215 22.88 -12.96 -22.65
CA GLY A 215 22.36 -12.39 -23.91
C GLY A 215 21.19 -13.17 -24.52
N LYS A 216 21.12 -14.49 -24.30
CA LYS A 216 19.97 -15.32 -24.73
C LYS A 216 18.78 -15.16 -23.79
N ALA A 217 19.01 -14.98 -22.50
CA ALA A 217 17.96 -14.68 -21.53
C ALA A 217 17.32 -13.32 -21.84
N PHE A 218 18.14 -12.28 -22.02
CA PHE A 218 17.69 -10.93 -22.36
C PHE A 218 16.79 -10.90 -23.61
N LYS A 219 17.25 -11.47 -24.73
CA LYS A 219 16.45 -11.59 -25.97
C LYS A 219 15.13 -12.35 -25.81
N LYS A 220 15.06 -13.29 -24.87
CA LYS A 220 13.83 -14.04 -24.61
C LYS A 220 12.87 -13.25 -23.73
N ILE A 221 13.39 -12.54 -22.73
CA ILE A 221 12.59 -11.65 -21.87
C ILE A 221 11.98 -10.53 -22.72
N GLU A 222 12.77 -9.92 -23.59
CA GLU A 222 12.30 -8.91 -24.54
C GLU A 222 11.12 -9.41 -25.39
N LYS A 223 11.21 -10.63 -25.93
CA LYS A 223 10.11 -11.24 -26.71
C LYS A 223 8.84 -11.46 -25.88
N VAL A 224 8.99 -11.89 -24.64
CA VAL A 224 7.83 -12.03 -23.73
C VAL A 224 7.25 -10.65 -23.44
N HIS A 225 8.07 -9.65 -23.17
CA HIS A 225 7.62 -8.28 -22.93
C HIS A 225 6.78 -7.74 -24.10
N LEU A 226 7.33 -7.76 -25.30
CA LEU A 226 6.67 -7.25 -26.52
C LEU A 226 5.40 -8.03 -26.92
N LYS A 227 5.21 -9.24 -26.39
CA LYS A 227 3.98 -10.03 -26.58
C LYS A 227 2.80 -9.46 -25.80
N TYR A 228 3.04 -8.87 -24.63
CA TYR A 228 1.99 -8.38 -23.73
C TYR A 228 1.85 -6.86 -23.72
N TRP A 229 2.94 -6.13 -23.96
CA TRP A 229 2.97 -4.67 -23.84
C TRP A 229 2.57 -3.97 -25.14
N LEU A 230 1.54 -3.12 -25.08
CA LEU A 230 0.95 -2.45 -26.24
C LEU A 230 1.79 -1.27 -26.73
N ASN A 231 2.29 -0.45 -25.80
CA ASN A 231 2.96 0.82 -26.08
C ASN A 231 4.49 0.71 -26.19
N GLU A 232 5.05 -0.48 -26.00
CA GLU A 232 6.50 -0.68 -26.06
C GLU A 232 6.96 -1.24 -27.40
N ASP A 233 8.13 -0.76 -27.80
CA ASP A 233 8.84 -1.22 -28.98
C ASP A 233 10.21 -1.81 -28.57
N PRO A 234 10.89 -2.54 -29.47
CA PRO A 234 12.20 -3.13 -29.18
C PRO A 234 13.31 -2.11 -28.84
N TYR A 235 13.10 -0.82 -29.09
CA TYR A 235 14.09 0.25 -28.92
C TYR A 235 13.93 1.03 -27.61
N PHE A 236 12.72 1.07 -27.04
CA PHE A 236 12.40 1.74 -25.77
C PHE A 236 12.07 0.70 -24.70
N PHE A 237 13.08 0.33 -23.91
CA PHE A 237 12.97 -0.75 -22.92
C PHE A 237 13.11 -0.23 -21.49
N PRO A 238 12.03 0.17 -20.80
CA PRO A 238 12.05 0.35 -19.37
C PRO A 238 11.49 -0.89 -18.66
N SER A 239 11.95 -2.11 -19.00
CA SER A 239 11.61 -3.28 -18.17
C SER A 239 12.53 -3.31 -16.94
N LEU A 240 12.14 -2.59 -15.89
CA LEU A 240 12.75 -2.70 -14.55
C LEU A 240 12.50 -4.06 -13.88
N SER A 241 11.77 -4.98 -14.52
CA SER A 241 11.37 -6.25 -13.93
C SER A 241 12.16 -7.46 -14.45
N TRP A 242 13.47 -7.27 -14.71
CA TRP A 242 14.42 -8.39 -14.86
C TRP A 242 15.68 -8.19 -13.98
N PRO A 243 16.03 -9.14 -13.10
CA PRO A 243 15.37 -10.42 -12.86
C PRO A 243 13.91 -10.26 -12.34
N CYS A 244 13.07 -11.22 -12.72
CA CYS A 244 11.67 -11.31 -12.30
C CYS A 244 11.62 -12.31 -11.13
N ASP A 245 11.48 -11.79 -9.93
CA ASP A 245 11.40 -12.57 -8.69
C ASP A 245 9.94 -12.90 -8.34
N PHE A 246 9.10 -13.10 -9.35
CA PHE A 246 7.71 -13.47 -9.17
C PHE A 246 7.60 -14.88 -8.59
N ASP A 247 7.12 -14.98 -7.36
CA ASP A 247 6.66 -16.24 -6.75
C ASP A 247 5.17 -16.13 -6.44
N GLU A 248 4.35 -16.91 -7.16
CA GLU A 248 2.89 -16.94 -6.98
C GLU A 248 2.50 -17.33 -5.54
N LYS A 249 3.35 -18.06 -4.81
CA LYS A 249 3.10 -18.43 -3.40
C LYS A 249 3.29 -17.28 -2.42
N SER A 250 4.06 -16.26 -2.81
CA SER A 250 4.31 -15.06 -2.01
C SER A 250 3.25 -13.98 -2.25
N ILE A 251 2.36 -14.18 -3.22
CA ILE A 251 1.26 -13.25 -3.50
C ILE A 251 0.20 -13.39 -2.42
N LEU A 252 -0.04 -12.29 -1.71
CA LEU A 252 -1.05 -12.17 -0.67
C LEU A 252 -2.45 -11.96 -1.26
N GLU A 253 -2.53 -11.17 -2.33
CA GLU A 253 -3.82 -10.76 -2.90
C GLU A 253 -3.69 -10.39 -4.37
N TRP A 254 -4.73 -10.69 -5.15
CA TRP A 254 -4.94 -10.18 -6.50
C TRP A 254 -6.24 -9.37 -6.56
N LYS A 255 -6.22 -8.27 -7.31
CA LYS A 255 -7.39 -7.43 -7.55
C LYS A 255 -7.41 -6.92 -8.98
N GLU A 256 -8.62 -6.70 -9.46
CA GLU A 256 -8.85 -5.88 -10.65
C GLU A 256 -9.75 -4.72 -10.25
N PHE A 257 -9.38 -3.50 -10.65
CA PHE A 257 -10.10 -2.29 -10.26
C PHE A 257 -10.07 -1.22 -11.35
N LYS A 258 -11.02 -0.30 -11.25
CA LYS A 258 -11.10 0.90 -12.07
C LYS A 258 -10.92 2.16 -11.22
N ILE A 259 -10.53 3.23 -11.87
CA ILE A 259 -10.48 4.59 -11.31
C ILE A 259 -11.40 5.52 -12.11
N ASP A 260 -11.60 6.76 -11.64
CA ASP A 260 -12.62 7.72 -12.11
C ASP A 260 -12.70 7.94 -13.65
N ASN A 261 -11.62 7.71 -14.39
CA ASN A 261 -11.57 7.84 -15.85
C ASN A 261 -11.76 6.50 -16.60
N ASN A 262 -12.35 5.49 -15.95
CA ASN A 262 -12.56 4.14 -16.48
C ASN A 262 -11.26 3.42 -16.92
N ARG A 263 -10.10 3.89 -16.46
CA ARG A 263 -8.82 3.18 -16.62
C ARG A 263 -8.87 1.91 -15.78
N LEU A 264 -8.37 0.81 -16.34
CA LEU A 264 -8.44 -0.51 -15.75
C LEU A 264 -7.06 -0.97 -15.28
N PHE A 265 -7.01 -1.53 -14.08
CA PHE A 265 -5.76 -2.01 -13.48
C PHE A 265 -5.93 -3.41 -12.90
N VAL A 266 -4.87 -4.20 -13.02
CA VAL A 266 -4.69 -5.45 -12.28
C VAL A 266 -3.58 -5.22 -11.26
N MET A 267 -3.89 -5.38 -9.99
CA MET A 267 -2.94 -5.25 -8.90
C MET A 267 -2.70 -6.58 -8.22
N TYR A 268 -1.47 -6.79 -7.77
CA TYR A 268 -1.16 -7.81 -6.77
C TYR A 268 -0.33 -7.22 -5.65
N THR A 269 -0.46 -7.80 -4.47
CA THR A 269 0.39 -7.52 -3.31
C THR A 269 1.24 -8.74 -2.99
N THR A 270 2.55 -8.59 -2.89
CA THR A 270 3.51 -9.66 -2.60
C THR A 270 4.17 -9.45 -1.25
N ASN A 271 4.46 -10.55 -0.55
CA ASN A 271 5.26 -10.56 0.67
C ASN A 271 6.72 -10.89 0.34
N LEU A 272 7.62 -9.93 0.58
CA LEU A 272 9.06 -10.10 0.37
C LEU A 272 9.78 -10.69 1.61
N GLY A 273 9.05 -10.99 2.68
CA GLY A 273 9.56 -11.49 3.95
C GLY A 273 10.01 -10.39 4.92
N TRP A 274 10.36 -9.21 4.41
CA TRP A 274 10.73 -8.02 5.21
C TRP A 274 9.80 -6.82 4.97
N ALA A 275 9.03 -6.84 3.89
CA ALA A 275 8.00 -5.85 3.57
C ALA A 275 6.92 -6.47 2.68
N SER A 276 5.79 -5.79 2.58
CA SER A 276 4.79 -6.06 1.54
C SER A 276 4.84 -4.96 0.50
N GLU A 277 4.79 -5.35 -0.77
CA GLU A 277 4.79 -4.42 -1.90
C GLU A 277 3.61 -4.70 -2.80
N SER A 278 3.03 -3.64 -3.38
CA SER A 278 1.93 -3.74 -4.33
C SER A 278 2.36 -3.21 -5.68
N TYR A 279 2.00 -3.94 -6.72
CA TYR A 279 2.28 -3.64 -8.12
C TYR A 279 0.97 -3.55 -8.88
N ALA A 280 0.81 -2.57 -9.76
CA ALA A 280 -0.38 -2.44 -10.60
C ALA A 280 -0.01 -2.34 -12.09
N TYR A 281 -0.66 -3.17 -12.91
CA TYR A 281 -0.56 -3.13 -14.36
C TYR A 281 -1.79 -2.49 -14.95
N GLU A 282 -1.60 -1.46 -15.77
CA GLU A 282 -2.67 -0.82 -16.49
C GLU A 282 -2.99 -1.61 -17.77
N ILE A 283 -4.28 -1.86 -17.99
CA ILE A 283 -4.81 -2.68 -19.08
C ILE A 283 -5.63 -1.81 -20.03
N ASP A 284 -5.32 -1.88 -21.32
CA ASP A 284 -6.15 -1.28 -22.36
C ASP A 284 -7.45 -2.08 -22.53
N LEU A 285 -8.58 -1.40 -22.33
CA LEU A 285 -9.92 -1.97 -22.44
C LEU A 285 -10.35 -2.25 -23.89
N ASN A 286 -9.79 -1.54 -24.86
CA ASN A 286 -10.12 -1.62 -26.27
C ASN A 286 -9.21 -2.60 -27.04
N ALA A 287 -8.01 -2.86 -26.53
CA ALA A 287 -7.10 -3.84 -27.11
C ALA A 287 -7.65 -5.27 -26.97
N THR A 288 -7.38 -6.12 -27.97
CA THR A 288 -7.79 -7.53 -28.00
C THR A 288 -6.58 -8.46 -27.96
N GLY A 289 -6.77 -9.70 -27.48
CA GLY A 289 -5.68 -10.68 -27.35
C GLY A 289 -4.81 -10.49 -26.11
N ASP A 290 -3.55 -10.94 -26.18
CA ASP A 290 -2.61 -10.87 -25.04
C ASP A 290 -1.88 -9.51 -24.95
N LYS A 291 -1.76 -8.77 -26.06
CA LYS A 291 -1.00 -7.50 -26.15
C LYS A 291 -1.85 -6.30 -25.66
N ARG A 292 -1.97 -6.14 -24.34
CA ARG A 292 -2.92 -5.20 -23.71
C ARG A 292 -2.36 -4.41 -22.52
N ILE A 293 -1.15 -4.72 -22.04
CA ILE A 293 -0.52 -3.99 -20.93
C ILE A 293 -0.01 -2.65 -21.46
N ILE A 294 -0.36 -1.54 -20.82
CA ILE A 294 0.06 -0.20 -21.26
C ILE A 294 1.00 0.50 -20.28
N ASN A 295 1.01 0.12 -19.00
CA ASN A 295 1.94 0.65 -18.01
C ASN A 295 2.04 -0.25 -16.75
N GLU A 296 3.05 -0.01 -15.91
CA GLU A 296 3.29 -0.65 -14.60
C GLU A 296 3.53 0.45 -13.54
N TYR A 297 3.02 0.24 -12.32
CA TYR A 297 3.10 1.16 -11.17
C TYR A 297 3.44 0.39 -9.89
#